data_AF-A0AAP8HU88-F1
#
_entry.id   AF-A0AAP8HU88-F1
#
_cell.length_a   1.000
_cell.length_b   1.000
_cell.length_c   1.000
_cell.angle_alpha   90.00
_cell.angle_beta   90.00
_cell.angle_gamma   90.00
#
_symmetry.space_group_name_H-M   'P 1'
#
loop_
_entity.id
_entity.type
_entity.pdbx_description
1 polymer ?
#
loop_
_entity_poly.entity_id
_entity_poly.type
_entity_poly.pdbx_seq_one_letter_code
_entity_poly.pdbx_strand_id
1 'polypeptide(L)'
;YDVVVTTVPLDGAHLALQSLHESAAVCVMRPDHPLAALPAIGIADLNERRLLVLNADDDVYLQLRGAMLAHQVQPVSEIETTYSSTICALAAAGTGLGIVNPYIADVFAQQLAIRP
;
A
#
# COMPACT_ATOMS: atom_id res chain seq x y z
N TYR A 1 -14.22 2.28 26.76
CA TYR A 1 -14.73 2.59 25.41
C TYR A 1 -15.82 1.59 25.10
N ASP A 2 -16.98 2.04 24.61
CA ASP A 2 -18.10 1.14 24.29
C ASP A 2 -18.05 0.62 22.84
N VAL A 3 -17.24 1.27 22.00
CA VAL A 3 -16.99 0.92 20.60
C VAL A 3 -15.49 1.07 20.31
N VAL A 4 -14.95 0.14 19.54
CA VAL A 4 -13.56 0.16 19.04
C VAL A 4 -13.61 0.07 17.51
N VAL A 5 -12.84 0.93 16.85
CA VAL A 5 -12.62 0.87 15.39
C VAL A 5 -11.14 0.60 15.18
N THR A 6 -10.83 -0.47 14.43
CA THR A 6 -9.47 -0.91 14.19
C THR A 6 -9.39 -1.57 12.81
N THR A 7 -8.23 -1.46 12.18
CA THR A 7 -7.86 -2.21 10.97
C THR A 7 -7.15 -3.52 11.32
N VAL A 8 -6.65 -3.64 12.55
CA VAL A 8 -6.00 -4.85 13.07
C VAL A 8 -7.09 -5.83 13.52
N PRO A 9 -7.05 -7.09 13.07
CA PRO A 9 -7.99 -8.11 13.54
C PRO A 9 -7.88 -8.29 15.06
N LEU A 10 -9.03 -8.41 15.71
CA LEU A 10 -9.13 -8.64 17.15
C LEU A 10 -9.65 -10.05 17.40
N ASP A 11 -8.92 -10.82 18.19
CA ASP A 11 -9.40 -12.09 18.72
C ASP A 11 -9.82 -11.89 20.17
N GLY A 12 -11.12 -12.03 20.45
CA GLY A 12 -11.63 -11.90 21.82
C GLY A 12 -13.08 -12.31 21.97
N ALA A 13 -13.34 -13.27 22.86
CA ALA A 13 -14.66 -13.83 23.16
C ALA A 13 -15.69 -12.84 23.76
N HIS A 14 -15.29 -11.59 24.01
CA HIS A 14 -16.09 -10.56 24.68
C HIS A 14 -16.46 -9.37 23.78
N LEU A 15 -16.13 -9.41 22.49
CA LEU A 15 -16.44 -8.34 21.54
C LEU A 15 -17.36 -8.85 20.44
N ALA A 16 -18.43 -8.08 20.15
CA ALA A 16 -19.18 -8.26 18.91
C ALA A 16 -18.42 -7.56 17.78
N LEU A 17 -17.83 -8.36 16.89
CA LEU A 17 -17.06 -7.86 15.75
C LEU A 17 -17.96 -7.75 14.53
N GLN A 18 -17.85 -6.64 13.81
CA GLN A 18 -18.52 -6.43 12.54
C GLN A 18 -17.55 -5.75 11.58
N SER A 19 -17.44 -6.27 10.35
CA SER A 19 -16.74 -5.57 9.28
C SER A 19 -17.52 -4.33 8.87
N LEU A 20 -16.88 -3.17 8.93
CA LEU A 20 -17.47 -1.90 8.51
C LEU A 20 -17.15 -1.58 7.05
N HIS A 21 -15.94 -1.92 6.62
CA HIS A 21 -15.46 -1.63 5.28
C HIS A 21 -14.27 -2.53 4.91
N GLU A 22 -14.16 -2.83 3.62
CA GLU A 22 -13.03 -3.50 3.01
C GLU A 22 -12.58 -2.73 1.77
N SER A 23 -11.27 -2.50 1.66
CA SER A 23 -10.66 -1.77 0.55
C SER A 23 -9.40 -2.47 0.08
N ALA A 24 -9.21 -2.58 -1.23
CA ALA A 24 -7.93 -3.02 -1.79
C ALA A 24 -6.86 -1.93 -1.61
N ALA A 25 -5.62 -2.34 -1.37
CA ALA A 25 -4.48 -1.44 -1.44
C ALA A 25 -4.34 -0.87 -2.86
N VAL A 26 -3.76 0.32 -2.97
CA VAL A 26 -3.51 1.01 -4.24
C VAL A 26 -2.01 1.26 -4.42
N CYS A 27 -1.58 1.29 -5.67
CA CYS A 27 -0.26 1.72 -6.06
C CYS A 27 -0.22 3.24 -6.26
N VAL A 28 0.71 3.91 -5.59
CA VAL A 28 0.93 5.36 -5.69
C VAL A 28 2.29 5.68 -6.27
N MET A 29 2.32 6.69 -7.13
CA MET A 29 3.54 7.11 -7.83
C MET A 29 3.46 8.58 -8.24
N ARG A 30 4.59 9.18 -8.60
CA ARG A 30 4.60 10.50 -9.23
C ARG A 30 3.79 10.48 -10.55
N PRO A 31 3.01 11.52 -10.90
CA PRO A 31 2.11 11.48 -12.06
C PRO A 31 2.77 11.22 -13.43
N ASP A 32 4.06 11.53 -13.56
CA ASP A 32 4.85 11.32 -14.78
C ASP A 32 5.60 9.97 -14.81
N HIS A 33 5.39 9.11 -13.80
CA HIS A 33 5.95 7.77 -13.78
C HIS A 33 5.35 6.94 -14.94
N PRO A 34 6.11 6.13 -15.68
CA PRO A 34 5.60 5.38 -16.84
C PRO A 34 4.36 4.51 -16.56
N LEU A 35 4.30 3.89 -15.37
CA LEU A 35 3.17 3.07 -14.96
C LEU A 35 1.88 3.88 -14.68
N ALA A 36 1.97 5.21 -14.52
CA ALA A 36 0.79 6.05 -14.36
C ALA A 36 -0.11 6.04 -15.61
N ALA A 37 0.41 5.65 -16.78
CA ALA A 37 -0.40 5.49 -17.98
C ALA A 37 -1.28 4.23 -17.98
N LEU A 38 -1.00 3.27 -17.08
CA LEU A 38 -1.79 2.05 -16.97
C LEU A 38 -3.10 2.31 -16.22
N PRO A 39 -4.19 1.58 -16.54
CA PRO A 39 -5.47 1.71 -15.84
C PRO A 39 -5.45 1.07 -14.44
N ALA A 40 -4.59 0.07 -14.23
CA ALA A 40 -4.39 -0.65 -12.97
C ALA A 40 -2.95 -1.20 -12.94
N ILE A 41 -2.45 -1.51 -11.75
CA ILE A 41 -1.11 -2.05 -11.53
C ILE A 41 -1.22 -3.49 -11.02
N GLY A 42 -0.74 -4.43 -11.84
CA GLY A 42 -0.59 -5.81 -11.43
C GLY A 42 0.67 -6.04 -10.61
N ILE A 43 0.72 -7.13 -9.85
CA ILE A 43 1.90 -7.50 -9.07
C ILE A 43 3.16 -7.62 -9.93
N ALA A 44 3.03 -8.09 -11.17
CA ALA A 44 4.14 -8.25 -12.11
C ALA A 44 4.75 -6.91 -12.56
N ASP A 45 3.99 -5.82 -12.54
CA ASP A 45 4.48 -4.49 -12.92
C ASP A 45 5.47 -3.91 -11.89
N LEU A 46 5.45 -4.46 -10.67
CA LEU A 46 6.36 -4.11 -9.58
C LEU A 46 7.74 -4.76 -9.74
N ASN A 47 7.89 -5.69 -10.68
CA ASN A 47 9.16 -6.37 -10.92
C ASN A 47 10.24 -5.38 -11.36
N GLU A 48 11.43 -5.54 -10.79
CA GLU A 48 12.57 -4.65 -11.02
C GLU A 48 12.29 -3.17 -10.70
N ARG A 49 11.30 -2.88 -9.85
CA ARG A 49 11.00 -1.52 -9.40
C ARG A 49 11.56 -1.25 -8.01
N ARG A 50 11.75 0.02 -7.69
CA ARG A 50 12.02 0.48 -6.33
C ARG A 50 10.69 0.66 -5.61
N LEU A 51 10.51 -0.07 -4.52
CA LEU A 51 9.28 -0.04 -3.73
C LEU A 51 9.49 0.76 -2.44
N LEU A 52 8.44 1.47 -2.05
CA LEU A 52 8.28 2.17 -0.79
C LEU A 52 7.28 1.35 0.01
N VAL A 53 7.74 0.72 1.09
CA VAL A 53 6.98 -0.31 1.80
C VAL A 53 6.78 0.07 3.25
N LEU A 54 5.72 -0.49 3.84
CA LEU A 54 5.51 -0.44 5.28
C LEU A 54 6.47 -1.41 5.98
N ASN A 55 6.54 -1.31 7.31
CA ASN A 55 7.38 -2.18 8.12
C ASN A 55 6.98 -3.66 8.02
N ALA A 56 7.92 -4.55 8.36
CA ALA A 56 7.79 -5.98 8.11
C ALA A 56 6.56 -6.66 8.77
N ASP A 57 6.02 -6.05 9.83
CA ASP A 57 4.88 -6.57 10.60
C ASP A 57 3.54 -5.96 10.16
N ASP A 58 3.53 -5.07 9.16
CA ASP A 58 2.30 -4.48 8.63
C ASP A 58 1.58 -5.44 7.69
N ASP A 59 0.26 -5.59 7.88
CA ASP A 59 -0.57 -6.53 7.11
C ASP A 59 -0.55 -6.23 5.61
N VAL A 60 -0.47 -4.96 5.20
CA VAL A 60 -0.38 -4.58 3.77
C VAL A 60 0.95 -5.05 3.19
N TYR A 61 2.05 -4.89 3.94
CA TYR A 61 3.36 -5.36 3.50
C TYR A 61 3.42 -6.89 3.43
N LEU A 62 2.89 -7.58 4.45
CA LEU A 62 2.87 -9.05 4.46
C LEU A 62 2.08 -9.63 3.29
N GLN A 63 0.91 -9.04 2.96
CA GLN A 63 0.11 -9.43 1.80
C GLN A 63 0.85 -9.15 0.48
N LEU A 64 1.43 -7.96 0.34
CA LEU A 64 2.23 -7.59 -0.84
C LEU A 64 3.40 -8.57 -1.04
N ARG A 65 4.16 -8.85 0.01
CA ARG A 65 5.30 -9.77 -0.01
C ARG A 65 4.87 -11.19 -0.39
N GLY A 66 3.76 -11.67 0.15
CA GLY A 66 3.18 -12.96 -0.22
C GLY A 66 2.80 -13.03 -1.71
N ALA A 67 2.15 -11.98 -2.23
CA ALA A 67 1.79 -11.88 -3.64
C ALA A 67 3.03 -11.83 -4.56
N MET A 68 4.06 -11.06 -4.19
CA MET A 68 5.31 -11.00 -4.94
C MET A 68 6.01 -12.36 -4.98
N LEU A 69 6.09 -13.06 -3.84
CA LEU A 69 6.69 -14.39 -3.77
C LEU A 69 5.95 -15.39 -4.66
N ALA A 70 4.62 -15.40 -4.63
CA ALA A 70 3.80 -16.29 -5.45
C ALA A 70 3.99 -16.07 -6.95
N HIS A 71 4.32 -14.85 -7.37
CA HIS A 71 4.52 -14.47 -8.77
C HIS A 71 5.99 -14.28 -9.17
N GLN A 72 6.94 -14.66 -8.30
CA GLN A 72 8.38 -14.53 -8.53
C GLN A 72 8.83 -13.10 -8.84
N VAL A 73 8.12 -12.11 -8.32
CA VAL A 73 8.43 -10.69 -8.48
C VAL A 73 9.55 -10.30 -7.53
N GLN A 74 10.57 -9.64 -8.06
CA GLN A 74 11.72 -9.17 -7.28
C GLN A 74 11.91 -7.67 -7.49
N PRO A 75 11.66 -6.83 -6.47
CA PRO A 75 11.97 -5.41 -6.56
C PRO A 75 13.49 -5.18 -6.60
N VAL A 76 13.92 -4.13 -7.29
CA VAL A 76 15.35 -3.72 -7.30
C VAL A 76 15.81 -3.31 -5.90
N SER A 77 14.91 -2.69 -5.12
CA SER A 77 15.17 -2.31 -3.73
C SER A 77 13.87 -1.94 -3.04
N GLU A 78 13.87 -2.04 -1.71
CA GLU A 78 12.79 -1.59 -0.85
C GLU A 78 13.29 -0.47 0.07
N ILE A 79 12.47 0.56 0.28
CA ILE A 79 12.66 1.58 1.31
C ILE A 79 11.52 1.41 2.31
N GLU A 80 11.88 0.96 3.50
CA GLU A 80 10.94 0.70 4.59
C GLU A 80 10.63 1.97 5.38
N THR A 81 9.34 2.18 5.69
CA THR A 81 8.87 3.27 6.56
C THR A 81 7.71 2.81 7.42
N THR A 82 7.50 3.44 8.58
CA THR A 82 6.37 3.10 9.47
C THR A 82 5.03 3.69 9.03
N TYR A 83 5.02 4.70 8.14
CA TYR A 83 3.81 5.47 7.85
C TYR A 83 3.50 5.56 6.37
N SER A 84 2.27 5.23 5.99
CA SER A 84 1.80 5.35 4.60
C SER A 84 1.83 6.80 4.09
N SER A 85 1.73 7.80 4.97
CA SER A 85 1.90 9.21 4.61
C SER A 85 3.34 9.52 4.16
N THR A 86 4.34 8.90 4.80
CA THR A 86 5.74 8.99 4.37
C THR A 86 5.93 8.32 3.02
N ILE A 87 5.31 7.16 2.79
CA ILE A 87 5.30 6.51 1.47
C ILE A 87 4.73 7.45 0.41
N CYS A 88 3.57 8.07 0.67
CA CYS A 88 2.94 9.01 -0.27
C CYS A 88 3.84 10.22 -0.57
N ALA A 89 4.48 10.80 0.45
CA ALA A 89 5.40 11.92 0.26
C ALA A 89 6.64 11.53 -0.57
N LEU A 90 7.23 10.37 -0.32
CA LEU A 90 8.36 9.85 -1.09
C LEU A 90 7.99 9.49 -2.53
N ALA A 91 6.80 8.94 -2.75
CA ALA A 91 6.26 8.66 -4.07
C ALA A 91 6.01 9.95 -4.86
N ALA A 92 5.48 10.99 -4.21
CA ALA A 92 5.28 12.32 -4.83
C ALA A 92 6.62 12.97 -5.20
N ALA A 93 7.65 12.75 -4.40
CA ALA A 93 9.02 13.15 -4.72
C ALA A 93 9.66 12.32 -5.85
N GLY A 94 9.01 11.25 -6.33
CA GLY A 94 9.50 10.38 -7.40
C GLY A 94 10.55 9.37 -6.94
N THR A 95 10.58 9.04 -5.64
CA THR A 95 11.60 8.15 -5.06
C THR A 95 11.27 6.66 -5.26
N GLY A 96 10.05 6.30 -5.68
CA GLY A 96 9.66 4.92 -5.92
C GLY A 96 8.16 4.75 -6.06
N LEU A 97 7.71 3.50 -6.12
CA LEU A 97 6.30 3.10 -6.09
C LEU A 97 5.89 2.76 -4.67
N GLY A 98 4.78 3.31 -4.19
CA GLY A 98 4.22 3.00 -2.88
C GLY A 98 3.00 2.09 -2.97
N ILE A 99 2.86 1.14 -2.05
CA ILE A 99 1.63 0.36 -1.90
C ILE A 99 1.00 0.74 -0.57
N VAL A 100 -0.18 1.37 -0.61
CA VAL A 100 -0.83 1.97 0.57
C VAL A 100 -2.34 1.74 0.53
N ASN A 101 -3.01 1.97 1.65
CA ASN A 101 -4.46 2.03 1.68
C ASN A 101 -4.97 3.26 0.88
N PRO A 102 -6.09 3.18 0.12
CA PRO A 102 -6.66 4.32 -0.60
C PRO A 102 -6.95 5.56 0.26
N TYR A 103 -7.29 5.42 1.54
CA TYR A 103 -7.66 6.57 2.38
C TYR A 103 -6.55 7.61 2.51
N ILE A 104 -5.30 7.15 2.70
CA ILE A 104 -4.16 8.06 2.79
C ILE A 104 -3.70 8.50 1.40
N ALA A 105 -3.83 7.65 0.38
CA ALA A 105 -3.53 8.03 -1.00
C ALA A 105 -4.40 9.21 -1.45
N ASP A 106 -5.69 9.20 -1.11
CA ASP A 106 -6.65 10.24 -1.47
C ASP A 106 -6.29 11.61 -0.87
N VAL A 107 -5.66 11.63 0.32
CA VAL A 107 -5.15 12.88 0.93
C VAL A 107 -4.07 13.53 0.06
N PHE A 108 -3.35 12.74 -0.74
CA PHE A 108 -2.28 13.18 -1.64
C PHE A 108 -2.70 13.15 -3.13
N ALA A 109 -3.99 13.02 -3.44
CA ALA A 109 -4.49 12.82 -4.82
C ALA A 109 -4.08 13.92 -5.81
N GLN A 110 -3.78 15.14 -5.36
CA GLN A 110 -3.28 16.22 -6.21
C GLN A 110 -1.79 16.09 -6.59
N GLN A 111 -1.04 15.25 -5.87
CA GLN A 111 0.42 15.11 -6.00
C GLN A 111 0.83 13.75 -6.56
N LEU A 112 -0.10 12.79 -6.62
CA LEU A 112 0.16 11.40 -6.98
C LEU A 112 -0.75 10.94 -8.11
N ALA A 113 -0.24 10.05 -8.95
CA ALA A 113 -1.09 9.11 -9.67
C ALA A 113 -1.38 7.92 -8.75
N ILE A 114 -2.67 7.62 -8.57
CA ILE A 114 -3.18 6.51 -7.76
C ILE A 114 -3.76 5.47 -8.72
N ARG A 115 -3.33 4.21 -8.61
CA ARG A 115 -3.83 3.12 -9.45
C ARG A 115 -4.26 1.95 -8.58
N PRO A 116 -5.43 1.34 -8.87
CA PRO A 116 -5.82 0.11 -8.22
C PRO A 116 -4.88 -1.04 -8.59
#